data_AF-A0A6P0I2A8-F1
#
_entry.id   AF-A0A6P0I2A8-F1
#
_cell.length_a   1.000
_cell.length_b   1.000
_cell.length_c   1.000
_cell.angle_alpha   90.00
_cell.angle_beta   90.00
_cell.angle_gamma   90.00
#
_symmetry.space_group_name_H-M   'P 1'
#
loop_
_entity.id
_entity.type
_entity.pdbx_description
1 polymer ?
#
loop_
_entity_poly.entity_id
_entity_poly.type
_entity_poly.pdbx_seq_one_letter_code
_entity_poly.pdbx_strand_id
1 'polypeptide(L)'
;RILAANQKNFIIEYIDWVYDEERKLSNFRDDLNYTFLWKHENYQELIAQVVEHIYQKEKELSNSGFSNTILERIFFLEVTEEEKLILEDRQNQLLKSLIENRYTDIDLMQLLFSVTTTFPYERRYQFIDLFCQHNQNFEEFKKLPLKPLIWNLSGSSEPTYESYAKYLKSLLPIFNTIDLLEHKKYLEKEIKYFKKWIEDEKKRNFIED
;
A
#
# COMPACT_ATOMS: atom_id res chain seq x y z
N ARG A 1 26.03 13.60 13.10
CA ARG A 1 25.73 14.40 11.87
C ARG A 1 26.42 13.86 10.61
N ILE A 2 27.74 13.60 10.60
CA ILE A 2 28.44 13.05 9.41
C ILE A 2 27.97 11.62 9.05
N LEU A 3 27.69 10.76 10.04
CA LEU A 3 27.19 9.40 9.81
C LEU A 3 25.77 9.36 9.20
N ALA A 4 24.89 10.27 9.60
CA ALA A 4 23.51 10.33 9.09
C ALA A 4 23.43 10.82 7.63
N ALA A 5 24.28 11.78 7.24
CA ALA A 5 24.38 12.24 5.86
C ALA A 5 24.90 11.13 4.92
N ASN A 6 25.86 10.32 5.41
CA ASN A 6 26.41 9.21 4.64
C ASN A 6 25.39 8.07 4.44
N GLN A 7 24.56 7.78 5.46
CA GLN A 7 23.49 6.79 5.36
C GLN A 7 22.36 7.23 4.41
N LYS A 8 22.00 8.52 4.42
CA LYS A 8 21.04 9.09 3.49
C LYS A 8 21.50 8.97 2.04
N ASN A 9 22.73 9.39 1.74
CA ASN A 9 23.23 9.30 0.37
C ASN A 9 23.34 7.84 -0.08
N PHE A 10 23.80 6.96 0.82
CA PHE A 10 23.87 5.53 0.55
C PHE A 10 22.52 4.92 0.16
N ILE A 11 21.43 5.18 0.91
CA ILE A 11 20.14 4.54 0.60
C ILE A 11 19.58 5.00 -0.74
N ILE A 12 19.74 6.29 -1.07
CA ILE A 12 19.29 6.84 -2.35
C ILE A 12 20.10 6.25 -3.51
N GLU A 13 21.43 6.20 -3.40
CA GLU A 13 22.32 5.58 -4.39
C GLU A 13 22.01 4.07 -4.54
N TYR A 14 21.70 3.38 -3.44
CA TYR A 14 21.31 1.97 -3.48
C TYR A 14 19.99 1.76 -4.22
N ILE A 15 18.98 2.59 -3.95
CA ILE A 15 17.69 2.55 -4.64
C ILE A 15 17.87 2.79 -6.15
N ASP A 16 18.70 3.75 -6.53
CA ASP A 16 19.04 3.99 -7.95
C ASP A 16 19.66 2.76 -8.60
N TRP A 17 20.61 2.12 -7.91
CA TRP A 17 21.22 0.88 -8.37
C TRP A 17 20.20 -0.26 -8.51
N VAL A 18 19.28 -0.42 -7.56
CA VAL A 18 18.20 -1.43 -7.64
C VAL A 18 17.32 -1.20 -8.88
N TYR A 19 16.89 0.04 -9.13
CA TYR A 19 16.11 0.36 -10.32
C TYR A 19 16.87 0.04 -11.62
N ASP A 20 18.16 0.34 -11.66
CA ASP A 20 18.99 0.04 -12.83
C ASP A 20 19.14 -1.47 -13.06
N GLU A 21 19.29 -2.27 -12.00
CA GLU A 21 19.42 -3.72 -12.11
C GLU A 21 18.10 -4.41 -12.46
N GLU A 22 16.97 -3.99 -11.88
CA GLU A 22 15.64 -4.52 -12.24
C GLU A 22 15.28 -4.29 -13.71
N ARG A 23 15.74 -3.17 -14.30
CA ARG A 23 15.59 -2.91 -15.74
C ARG A 23 16.44 -3.85 -16.61
N LYS A 24 17.63 -4.22 -16.14
CA LYS A 24 18.57 -5.06 -16.89
C LYS A 24 18.23 -6.55 -16.79
N LEU A 25 17.75 -6.99 -15.64
CA LEU A 25 17.63 -8.40 -15.29
C LEU A 25 16.21 -8.71 -14.80
N SER A 26 15.45 -9.46 -15.60
CA SER A 26 14.06 -9.83 -15.28
C SER A 26 13.88 -10.63 -13.99
N ASN A 27 14.96 -11.24 -13.48
CA ASN A 27 14.96 -12.09 -12.28
C ASN A 27 15.74 -11.46 -11.12
N PHE A 28 16.10 -10.18 -11.20
CA PHE A 28 16.79 -9.50 -10.10
C PHE A 28 15.92 -9.53 -8.84
N ARG A 29 16.54 -9.85 -7.71
CA ARG A 29 15.92 -9.73 -6.39
C ARG A 29 16.84 -8.92 -5.50
N ASP A 30 16.28 -7.85 -4.96
CA ASP A 30 16.89 -7.12 -3.88
C ASP A 30 16.50 -7.80 -2.57
N ASP A 31 17.48 -8.41 -1.92
CA ASP A 31 17.32 -9.11 -0.65
C ASP A 31 17.69 -8.21 0.56
N LEU A 32 17.86 -6.90 0.35
CA LEU A 32 18.17 -5.97 1.44
C LEU A 32 16.98 -5.87 2.41
N ASN A 33 17.23 -6.16 3.68
CA ASN A 33 16.26 -5.92 4.74
C ASN A 33 16.25 -4.43 5.12
N TYR A 34 15.20 -3.72 4.73
CA TYR A 34 15.02 -2.29 4.98
C TYR A 34 14.58 -1.90 6.39
N THR A 35 14.35 -2.87 7.28
CA THR A 35 13.91 -2.64 8.66
C THR A 35 14.83 -1.66 9.41
N PHE A 36 16.13 -1.61 9.08
CA PHE A 36 17.08 -0.69 9.71
C PHE A 36 16.68 0.79 9.53
N LEU A 37 16.01 1.16 8.44
CA LEU A 37 15.51 2.51 8.21
C LEU A 37 14.48 2.91 9.26
N TRP A 38 13.58 1.98 9.60
CA TRP A 38 12.53 2.17 10.60
C TRP A 38 13.08 2.22 12.03
N LYS A 39 14.23 1.60 12.30
CA LYS A 39 14.91 1.64 13.60
C LYS A 39 15.68 2.95 13.83
N HIS A 40 16.00 3.69 12.77
CA HIS A 40 16.72 4.96 12.88
C HIS A 40 15.95 6.01 13.70
N GLU A 41 16.65 6.87 14.44
CA GLU A 41 16.02 7.93 15.28
C GLU A 41 15.23 8.93 14.42
N ASN A 42 15.82 9.34 13.29
CA ASN A 42 15.23 10.27 12.32
C ASN A 42 14.50 9.52 11.18
N TYR A 43 13.86 8.38 11.47
CA TYR A 43 13.19 7.57 10.46
C TYR A 43 12.19 8.38 9.62
N GLN A 44 11.48 9.35 10.23
CA GLN A 44 10.48 10.15 9.52
C GLN A 44 11.10 10.94 8.37
N GLU A 45 12.15 11.73 8.66
CA GLU A 45 12.83 12.54 7.66
C GLU A 45 13.56 11.67 6.62
N LEU A 46 14.21 10.58 7.07
CA LEU A 46 14.96 9.69 6.20
C LEU A 46 14.04 8.99 5.20
N ILE A 47 12.96 8.37 5.70
CA ILE A 47 12.06 7.58 4.86
C ILE A 47 11.17 8.50 4.01
N ALA A 48 10.77 9.69 4.49
CA ALA A 48 10.05 10.65 3.65
C ALA A 48 10.86 11.06 2.41
N GLN A 49 12.17 11.22 2.54
CA GLN A 49 13.05 11.51 1.39
C GLN A 49 13.19 10.32 0.46
N VAL A 50 13.29 9.11 1.01
CA VAL A 50 13.28 7.87 0.22
C VAL A 50 11.97 7.72 -0.57
N VAL A 51 10.83 7.97 0.07
CA VAL A 51 9.50 7.99 -0.57
C VAL A 51 9.48 9.00 -1.71
N GLU A 52 9.94 10.23 -1.47
CA GLU A 52 9.97 11.27 -2.51
C GLU A 52 10.88 10.88 -3.68
N HIS A 53 12.05 10.32 -3.41
CA HIS A 53 12.96 9.85 -4.45
C HIS A 53 12.35 8.74 -5.30
N ILE A 54 11.76 7.73 -4.65
CA ILE A 54 11.03 6.65 -5.33
C ILE A 54 9.89 7.22 -6.16
N TYR A 55 9.11 8.15 -5.60
CA TYR A 55 8.01 8.79 -6.30
C TYR A 55 8.48 9.50 -7.59
N GLN A 56 9.58 10.25 -7.55
CA GLN A 56 10.15 10.87 -8.75
C GLN A 56 10.63 9.83 -9.77
N LYS A 57 11.31 8.78 -9.32
CA LYS A 57 11.78 7.70 -10.21
C LYS A 57 10.64 6.97 -10.89
N GLU A 58 9.58 6.66 -10.15
CA GLU A 58 8.39 6.02 -10.70
C GLU A 58 7.67 6.93 -11.70
N LYS A 59 7.62 8.25 -11.47
CA LYS A 59 7.09 9.21 -12.45
C LYS A 59 7.92 9.30 -13.73
N GLU A 60 9.23 9.19 -13.64
CA GLU A 60 10.12 9.14 -14.82
C GLU A 60 9.93 7.85 -15.63
N LEU A 61 9.61 6.75 -14.94
CA LEU A 61 9.48 5.42 -15.52
C LEU A 61 8.11 5.11 -16.11
N SER A 62 7.06 5.63 -15.48
CA SER A 62 5.70 5.13 -15.68
C SER A 62 4.98 5.88 -16.80
N ASN A 63 4.51 5.11 -17.80
CA ASN A 63 3.32 5.43 -18.59
C ASN A 63 2.07 4.66 -18.09
N SER A 64 2.22 3.76 -17.11
CA SER A 64 1.16 2.81 -16.71
C SER A 64 1.26 2.39 -15.24
N GLY A 65 0.87 3.29 -14.33
CA GLY A 65 0.61 3.00 -12.90
C GLY A 65 1.84 2.72 -12.04
N PHE A 66 1.62 2.61 -10.72
CA PHE A 66 2.61 2.24 -9.71
C PHE A 66 2.30 0.82 -9.24
N SER A 67 3.20 -0.14 -9.45
CA SER A 67 2.99 -1.50 -8.95
C SER A 67 4.27 -2.20 -8.55
N ASN A 68 4.25 -2.88 -7.39
CA ASN A 68 5.36 -3.69 -6.87
C ASN A 68 6.66 -2.89 -6.76
N THR A 69 6.54 -1.67 -6.24
CA THR A 69 7.68 -0.76 -6.12
C THR A 69 8.58 -1.21 -4.97
N ILE A 70 9.86 -0.82 -5.04
CA ILE A 70 10.82 -0.96 -3.93
C ILE A 70 10.27 -0.40 -2.60
N LEU A 71 9.29 0.50 -2.67
CA LEU A 71 8.59 1.04 -1.50
C LEU A 71 7.84 -0.04 -0.71
N GLU A 72 7.19 -1.01 -1.36
CA GLU A 72 6.52 -2.11 -0.67
C GLU A 72 7.52 -2.94 0.14
N ARG A 73 8.74 -3.14 -0.39
CA ARG A 73 9.84 -3.83 0.32
C ARG A 73 10.36 -3.03 1.50
N ILE A 74 10.43 -1.70 1.38
CA ILE A 74 10.84 -0.82 2.47
C ILE A 74 9.87 -0.89 3.65
N PHE A 75 8.58 -1.08 3.39
CA PHE A 75 7.55 -1.21 4.42
C PHE A 75 7.37 -2.64 4.94
N PHE A 76 8.06 -3.62 4.36
CA PHE A 76 8.10 -4.98 4.89
C PHE A 76 9.03 -5.04 6.12
N LEU A 77 8.53 -5.61 7.22
CA LEU A 77 9.26 -5.71 8.48
C LEU A 77 9.65 -7.16 8.78
N GLU A 78 10.94 -7.39 8.99
CA GLU A 78 11.47 -8.68 9.43
C GLU A 78 11.99 -8.54 10.87
N VAL A 79 11.08 -8.65 11.82
CA VAL A 79 11.33 -8.37 13.25
C VAL A 79 10.57 -9.31 14.17
N THR A 80 10.91 -9.29 15.46
CA THR A 80 10.13 -9.96 16.51
C THR A 80 8.77 -9.27 16.70
N GLU A 81 7.78 -9.98 17.26
CA GLU A 81 6.46 -9.39 17.54
C GLU A 81 6.53 -8.18 18.51
N GLU A 82 7.52 -8.14 19.40
CA GLU A 82 7.76 -7.01 20.31
C GLU A 82 8.21 -5.75 19.55
N GLU A 83 9.15 -5.90 18.62
CA GLU A 83 9.63 -4.79 17.78
C GLU A 83 8.57 -4.37 16.76
N LYS A 84 7.77 -5.32 16.28
CA LYS A 84 6.76 -5.10 15.24
C LYS A 84 5.77 -4.01 15.61
N LEU A 85 5.20 -4.06 16.82
CA LEU A 85 4.22 -3.04 17.26
C LEU A 85 4.81 -1.62 17.22
N ILE A 86 6.07 -1.45 17.64
CA ILE A 86 6.74 -0.16 17.65
C ILE A 86 6.99 0.33 16.22
N LEU A 87 7.48 -0.55 15.33
CA LEU A 87 7.80 -0.18 13.96
C LEU A 87 6.54 0.03 13.10
N GLU A 88 5.46 -0.72 13.35
CA GLU A 88 4.17 -0.50 12.72
C GLU A 88 3.57 0.86 13.12
N ASP A 89 3.73 1.29 14.37
CA ASP A 89 3.33 2.63 14.80
C ASP A 89 4.12 3.73 14.06
N ARG A 90 5.44 3.57 13.93
CA ARG A 90 6.29 4.47 13.13
C ARG A 90 5.84 4.56 11.68
N GLN A 91 5.54 3.42 11.05
CA GLN A 91 4.98 3.36 9.71
C GLN A 91 3.62 4.08 9.61
N ASN A 92 2.74 3.90 10.59
CA ASN A 92 1.45 4.56 10.64
C ASN A 92 1.61 6.08 10.74
N GLN A 93 2.48 6.56 11.63
CA GLN A 93 2.75 7.98 11.82
C GLN A 93 3.28 8.62 10.53
N LEU A 94 4.24 7.99 9.86
CA LEU A 94 4.78 8.50 8.61
C LEU A 94 3.70 8.56 7.51
N LEU A 95 2.96 7.46 7.29
CA LEU A 95 1.94 7.41 6.24
C LEU A 95 0.82 8.41 6.48
N LYS A 96 0.34 8.56 7.72
CA LYS A 96 -0.67 9.57 8.07
C LYS A 96 -0.17 10.98 7.76
N SER A 97 1.05 11.30 8.19
CA SER A 97 1.66 12.59 7.89
C SER A 97 1.78 12.86 6.39
N LEU A 98 2.20 11.87 5.59
CA LEU A 98 2.29 12.03 4.14
C LEU A 98 0.91 12.22 3.50
N ILE A 99 -0.12 11.47 3.93
CA ILE A 99 -1.49 11.61 3.43
C ILE A 99 -2.05 12.98 3.79
N GLU A 100 -2.00 13.39 5.06
CA GLU A 100 -2.50 14.69 5.55
C GLU A 100 -1.87 15.87 4.79
N ASN A 101 -0.57 15.80 4.51
CA ASN A 101 0.15 16.89 3.88
C ASN A 101 0.06 16.90 2.34
N ARG A 102 -0.32 15.78 1.71
CA ARG A 102 -0.23 15.61 0.24
C ARG A 102 -1.45 14.93 -0.39
N TYR A 103 -2.60 14.89 0.28
CA TYR A 103 -3.81 14.18 -0.18
C TYR A 103 -4.33 14.58 -1.57
N THR A 104 -3.94 15.75 -2.10
CA THR A 104 -4.29 16.20 -3.46
C THR A 104 -3.35 15.68 -4.54
N ASP A 105 -2.19 15.13 -4.16
CA ASP A 105 -1.23 14.52 -5.08
C ASP A 105 -1.62 13.05 -5.33
N ILE A 106 -2.51 12.84 -6.29
CA ILE A 106 -3.15 11.53 -6.49
C ILE A 106 -2.19 10.46 -7.01
N ASP A 107 -1.11 10.86 -7.67
CA ASP A 107 -0.07 9.92 -8.10
C ASP A 107 0.71 9.43 -6.88
N LEU A 108 1.07 10.34 -5.96
CA LEU A 108 1.68 9.94 -4.69
C LEU A 108 0.72 9.10 -3.85
N MET A 109 -0.57 9.45 -3.79
CA MET A 109 -1.55 8.66 -3.04
C MET A 109 -1.69 7.25 -3.61
N GLN A 110 -1.66 7.07 -4.93
CA GLN A 110 -1.63 5.73 -5.53
C GLN A 110 -0.43 4.92 -5.07
N LEU A 111 0.77 5.52 -5.05
CA LEU A 111 1.99 4.89 -4.56
C LEU A 111 1.89 4.52 -3.07
N LEU A 112 1.45 5.44 -2.22
CA LEU A 112 1.31 5.17 -0.78
C LEU A 112 0.24 4.11 -0.50
N PHE A 113 -0.89 4.15 -1.21
CA PHE A 113 -1.95 3.17 -1.00
C PHE A 113 -1.58 1.78 -1.54
N SER A 114 -0.70 1.67 -2.55
CA SER A 114 -0.14 0.38 -2.96
C SER A 114 0.54 -0.32 -1.78
N VAL A 115 1.33 0.42 -1.00
CA VAL A 115 1.97 -0.09 0.23
C VAL A 115 0.92 -0.56 1.24
N THR A 116 -0.13 0.22 1.48
CA THR A 116 -1.17 -0.16 2.45
C THR A 116 -1.86 -1.47 2.07
N THR A 117 -1.87 -1.85 0.79
CA THR A 117 -2.46 -3.12 0.34
C THR A 117 -1.70 -4.36 0.82
N THR A 118 -0.50 -4.19 1.39
CA THR A 118 0.30 -5.25 2.02
C THR A 118 0.00 -5.42 3.52
N PHE A 119 -0.69 -4.47 4.16
CA PHE A 119 -0.95 -4.48 5.61
C PHE A 119 -2.15 -5.36 6.00
N PRO A 120 -2.31 -5.74 7.28
CA PRO A 120 -3.57 -6.30 7.78
C PRO A 120 -4.76 -5.37 7.51
N TYR A 121 -5.94 -5.92 7.20
CA TYR A 121 -7.13 -5.15 6.79
C TYR A 121 -7.56 -4.11 7.83
N GLU A 122 -7.45 -4.44 9.11
CA GLU A 122 -7.79 -3.59 10.24
C GLU A 122 -6.91 -2.34 10.26
N ARG A 123 -5.63 -2.50 9.93
CA ARG A 123 -4.64 -1.42 9.87
C ARG A 123 -4.87 -0.50 8.67
N ARG A 124 -5.45 -1.00 7.56
CA ARG A 124 -5.73 -0.21 6.34
C ARG A 124 -6.84 0.82 6.54
N TYR A 125 -7.84 0.50 7.36
CA TYR A 125 -9.03 1.34 7.60
C TYR A 125 -8.64 2.80 7.92
N GLN A 126 -7.65 3.00 8.79
CA GLN A 126 -7.26 4.34 9.25
C GLN A 126 -6.74 5.25 8.13
N PHE A 127 -6.12 4.69 7.09
CA PHE A 127 -5.57 5.47 5.98
C PHE A 127 -6.65 5.86 4.99
N ILE A 128 -7.59 4.95 4.72
CA ILE A 128 -8.77 5.23 3.89
C ILE A 128 -9.65 6.29 4.54
N ASP A 129 -9.92 6.12 5.84
CA ASP A 129 -10.70 7.08 6.62
C ASP A 129 -10.05 8.47 6.59
N LEU A 130 -8.74 8.54 6.87
CA LEU A 130 -7.98 9.79 6.84
C LEU A 130 -8.00 10.44 5.45
N PHE A 131 -7.76 9.68 4.37
CA PHE A 131 -7.85 10.23 3.02
C PHE A 131 -9.24 10.80 2.74
N CYS A 132 -10.31 10.10 3.09
CA CYS A 132 -11.69 10.56 2.83
C CYS A 132 -12.10 11.78 3.67
N GLN A 133 -11.45 12.00 4.82
CA GLN A 133 -11.64 13.21 5.63
C GLN A 133 -11.06 14.46 4.96
N HIS A 134 -9.99 14.29 4.17
CA HIS A 134 -9.32 15.40 3.48
C HIS A 134 -9.72 15.52 1.99
N ASN A 135 -10.07 14.40 1.35
CA ASN A 135 -10.38 14.30 -0.06
C ASN A 135 -11.70 13.55 -0.27
N GLN A 136 -12.73 14.30 -0.65
CA GLN A 136 -14.07 13.77 -0.94
C GLN A 136 -14.32 13.57 -2.45
N ASN A 137 -13.28 13.65 -3.29
CA ASN A 137 -13.42 13.49 -4.74
C ASN A 137 -13.50 12.01 -5.12
N PHE A 138 -14.67 11.60 -5.61
CA PHE A 138 -14.95 10.21 -5.97
C PHE A 138 -14.05 9.65 -7.09
N GLU A 139 -13.73 10.46 -8.09
CA GLU A 139 -12.90 10.01 -9.22
C GLU A 139 -11.42 9.87 -8.82
N GLU A 140 -10.97 10.60 -7.80
CA GLU A 140 -9.64 10.44 -7.21
C GLU A 140 -9.59 9.23 -6.29
N PHE A 141 -10.60 9.03 -5.45
CA PHE A 141 -10.73 7.85 -4.61
C PHE A 141 -10.69 6.54 -5.42
N LYS A 142 -11.38 6.49 -6.57
CA LYS A 142 -11.39 5.32 -7.45
C LYS A 142 -10.01 4.91 -7.97
N LYS A 143 -9.04 5.84 -7.99
CA LYS A 143 -7.68 5.55 -8.43
C LYS A 143 -6.86 4.86 -7.34
N LEU A 144 -7.27 4.94 -6.07
CA LEU A 144 -6.50 4.37 -4.97
C LEU A 144 -6.51 2.83 -5.01
N PRO A 145 -5.35 2.18 -4.90
CA PRO A 145 -5.27 0.74 -4.72
C PRO A 145 -5.93 0.31 -3.40
N LEU A 146 -7.05 -0.42 -3.49
CA LEU A 146 -7.68 -1.07 -2.32
C LEU A 146 -7.30 -2.55 -2.18
N LYS A 147 -6.75 -3.13 -3.25
CA LYS A 147 -6.22 -4.49 -3.32
C LYS A 147 -4.82 -4.51 -3.92
N PRO A 148 -3.99 -5.51 -3.60
CA PRO A 148 -2.74 -5.74 -4.30
C PRO A 148 -2.97 -5.91 -5.80
N LEU A 149 -2.01 -5.46 -6.62
CA LEU A 149 -2.07 -5.66 -8.08
C LEU A 149 -2.08 -7.15 -8.42
N ILE A 150 -1.19 -7.92 -7.78
CA ILE A 150 -1.07 -9.37 -7.94
C ILE A 150 -1.68 -10.05 -6.72
N TRP A 151 -2.73 -10.83 -6.95
CA TRP A 151 -3.23 -11.78 -5.96
C TRP A 151 -2.32 -13.01 -6.01
N ASN A 152 -1.29 -13.04 -5.17
CA ASN A 152 -0.44 -14.22 -5.06
C ASN A 152 -1.25 -15.33 -4.37
N LEU A 153 -1.77 -16.27 -5.17
CA LEU A 153 -2.45 -17.51 -4.76
C LEU A 153 -1.46 -18.58 -4.25
N SER A 154 -0.46 -18.19 -3.45
CA SER A 154 0.46 -19.15 -2.85
C SER A 154 0.81 -18.79 -1.40
N GLY A 155 -0.01 -19.26 -0.45
CA GLY A 155 0.20 -19.15 0.98
C GLY A 155 -1.03 -19.56 1.83
N SER A 156 -0.79 -20.14 3.00
CA SER A 156 -1.83 -20.63 3.94
C SER A 156 -2.64 -19.53 4.65
N SER A 157 -2.46 -18.26 4.26
CA SER A 157 -3.17 -17.08 4.78
C SER A 157 -3.56 -16.13 3.63
N GLU A 158 -3.87 -16.71 2.48
CA GLU A 158 -4.28 -15.99 1.26
C GLU A 158 -5.54 -15.12 1.48
N PRO A 159 -5.57 -13.89 0.93
CA PRO A 159 -6.79 -13.12 0.87
C PRO A 159 -7.76 -13.78 -0.11
N THR A 160 -8.72 -14.54 0.42
CA THR A 160 -9.84 -15.05 -0.37
C THR A 160 -10.74 -13.90 -0.83
N TYR A 161 -11.49 -14.10 -1.91
CA TYR A 161 -12.56 -13.16 -2.31
C TYR A 161 -13.54 -12.88 -1.16
N GLU A 162 -13.77 -13.86 -0.27
CA GLU A 162 -14.59 -13.69 0.92
C GLU A 162 -13.96 -12.74 1.94
N SER A 163 -12.67 -12.92 2.24
CA SER A 163 -11.93 -12.04 3.14
C SER A 163 -11.90 -10.61 2.61
N TYR A 164 -11.74 -10.44 1.29
CA TYR A 164 -11.71 -9.12 0.65
C TYR A 164 -13.08 -8.46 0.64
N ALA A 165 -14.16 -9.21 0.37
CA ALA A 165 -15.52 -8.69 0.50
C ALA A 165 -15.86 -8.27 1.94
N LYS A 166 -15.37 -9.01 2.94
CA LYS A 166 -15.52 -8.65 4.36
C LYS A 166 -14.76 -7.36 4.69
N TYR A 167 -13.53 -7.20 4.17
CA TYR A 167 -12.76 -5.97 4.30
C TYR A 167 -13.47 -4.77 3.66
N LEU A 168 -13.91 -4.88 2.40
CA LEU A 168 -14.66 -3.78 1.76
C LEU A 168 -15.91 -3.41 2.56
N LYS A 169 -16.61 -4.41 3.12
CA LYS A 169 -17.77 -4.17 3.98
C LYS A 169 -17.40 -3.42 5.26
N SER A 170 -16.23 -3.67 5.86
CA SER A 170 -15.80 -2.98 7.07
C SER A 170 -15.45 -1.51 6.82
N LEU A 171 -15.21 -1.10 5.58
CA LEU A 171 -14.98 0.30 5.20
C LEU A 171 -16.27 1.11 5.03
N LEU A 172 -17.42 0.46 4.80
CA LEU A 172 -18.71 1.15 4.57
C LEU A 172 -19.07 2.24 5.60
N PRO A 173 -18.76 2.10 6.91
CA PRO A 173 -19.04 3.13 7.90
C PRO A 173 -18.32 4.47 7.66
N ILE A 174 -17.20 4.49 6.93
CA ILE A 174 -16.47 5.73 6.56
C ILE A 174 -17.37 6.62 5.68
N PHE A 175 -18.15 6.01 4.79
CA PHE A 175 -18.88 6.70 3.73
C PHE A 175 -20.33 7.06 4.12
N ASN A 176 -20.56 7.43 5.39
CA ASN A 176 -21.90 7.73 5.92
C ASN A 176 -22.32 9.21 5.79
N THR A 177 -21.46 10.07 5.23
CA THR A 177 -21.80 11.47 4.92
C THR A 177 -22.42 11.60 3.54
N ILE A 178 -23.13 12.71 3.30
CA ILE A 178 -23.76 13.00 1.99
C ILE A 178 -22.69 13.10 0.89
N ASP A 179 -21.54 13.70 1.21
CA ASP A 179 -20.43 13.91 0.26
C ASP A 179 -19.80 12.59 -0.22
N LEU A 180 -19.96 11.50 0.55
CA LEU A 180 -19.34 10.20 0.27
C LEU A 180 -20.32 9.15 -0.27
N LEU A 181 -21.55 9.53 -0.63
CA LEU A 181 -22.56 8.59 -1.12
C LEU A 181 -22.12 7.81 -2.38
N GLU A 182 -21.40 8.45 -3.30
CA GLU A 182 -20.89 7.76 -4.50
C GLU A 182 -19.81 6.73 -4.16
N HIS A 183 -18.94 7.06 -3.21
CA HIS A 183 -17.92 6.16 -2.69
C HIS A 183 -18.56 4.91 -2.08
N LYS A 184 -19.58 5.11 -1.24
CA LYS A 184 -20.35 4.01 -0.63
C LYS A 184 -20.95 3.09 -1.69
N LYS A 185 -21.65 3.66 -2.68
CA LYS A 185 -22.28 2.91 -3.78
C LYS A 185 -21.25 2.12 -4.58
N TYR A 186 -20.07 2.69 -4.81
CA TYR A 186 -18.97 2.00 -5.47
C TYR A 186 -18.51 0.77 -4.69
N LEU A 187 -18.23 0.89 -3.39
CA LEU A 187 -17.85 -0.26 -2.56
C LEU A 187 -18.97 -1.31 -2.47
N GLU A 188 -20.23 -0.90 -2.35
CA GLU A 188 -21.38 -1.82 -2.33
C GLU A 188 -21.47 -2.64 -3.62
N LYS A 189 -21.20 -2.02 -4.78
CA LYS A 189 -21.14 -2.69 -6.07
C LYS A 189 -20.00 -3.71 -6.13
N GLU A 190 -18.80 -3.34 -5.67
CA GLU A 190 -17.65 -4.25 -5.60
C GLU A 190 -17.93 -5.45 -4.69
N ILE A 191 -18.50 -5.22 -3.50
CA ILE A 191 -18.90 -6.28 -2.57
C ILE A 191 -19.91 -7.23 -3.23
N LYS A 192 -20.89 -6.69 -3.95
CA LYS A 192 -21.89 -7.51 -4.67
C LYS A 192 -21.25 -8.35 -5.77
N TYR A 193 -20.30 -7.79 -6.50
CA TYR A 193 -19.54 -8.52 -7.53
C TYR A 193 -18.81 -9.72 -6.91
N PHE A 194 -18.04 -9.52 -5.84
CA PHE A 194 -17.30 -10.60 -5.19
C PHE A 194 -18.21 -11.68 -4.61
N LYS A 195 -19.33 -11.30 -3.98
CA LYS A 195 -20.31 -12.28 -3.47
C LYS A 195 -20.89 -13.15 -4.57
N LYS A 196 -21.26 -12.56 -5.71
CA LYS A 196 -21.76 -13.32 -6.85
C LYS A 196 -20.72 -14.29 -7.39
N TRP A 197 -19.46 -13.85 -7.49
CA TRP A 197 -18.37 -14.70 -7.96
C TRP A 197 -18.17 -15.92 -7.06
N ILE A 198 -18.19 -15.73 -5.73
CA ILE A 198 -18.12 -16.81 -4.73
C ILE A 198 -19.30 -17.79 -4.86
N GLU A 199 -20.52 -17.28 -5.05
CA GLU A 199 -21.71 -18.12 -5.25
C GLU A 199 -21.63 -18.96 -6.53
N ASP A 200 -21.18 -18.36 -7.63
CA ASP A 200 -21.05 -19.04 -8.91
C ASP A 200 -19.91 -20.08 -8.88
N GLU A 201 -18.83 -19.83 -8.15
CA GLU A 201 -17.76 -20.81 -7.91
C GLU A 201 -18.23 -22.01 -7.09
N LYS A 202 -18.97 -21.77 -6.00
CA LYS A 202 -19.58 -22.85 -5.20
C LYS A 202 -20.50 -23.74 -6.03
N LYS A 203 -21.28 -23.16 -6.95
CA LYS A 203 -22.15 -23.92 -7.86
C LYS A 203 -21.38 -24.78 -8.84
N ARG A 204 -20.25 -24.30 -9.39
CA ARG A 204 -19.41 -25.08 -10.31
C ARG A 204 -18.83 -26.31 -9.62
N ASN A 205 -18.24 -26.13 -8.44
CA ASN A 205 -17.68 -27.25 -7.67
C ASN A 205 -18.74 -28.31 -7.34
N PHE A 206 -19.97 -27.90 -7.02
CA PHE A 206 -21.06 -28.84 -6.75
C PHE A 206 -21.56 -29.61 -7.99
N ILE A 207 -21.35 -29.11 -9.20
CA ILE A 207 -21.76 -29.77 -10.46
C ILE A 207 -20.65 -30.71 -10.99
N GLU A 208 -19.40 -30.48 -10.56
CA GLU A 208 -18.23 -31.28 -10.95
C GLU A 208 -17.99 -32.48 -10.02
N ASP A 209 -18.66 -32.53 -8.86
CA ASP A 209 -18.72 -33.66 -7.91
C ASP A 209 -19.89 -34.63 -8.20
#